data_AF-A0A4W5KNL6-F1
#
_entry.id   AF-A0A4W5KNL6-F1
#
_cell.length_a   1.000
_cell.length_b   1.000
_cell.length_c   1.000
_cell.angle_alpha   90.00
_cell.angle_beta   90.00
_cell.angle_gamma   90.00
#
_symmetry.space_group_name_H-M   'P 1'
#
loop_
_entity.id
_entity.type
_entity.pdbx_description
1 polymer ?
#
loop_
_entity_poly.entity_id
_entity_poly.type
_entity_poly.pdbx_seq_one_letter_code
_entity_poly.pdbx_strand_id
1 'polypeptide(L)'
;MVLDSIGVGLLGSTTQVFQLALQHCQINIVCLLCVGCPVQAHSMNFDNTWHPAIHPSGVVLSALLVVSNILPNNRRPSGRDFLLAFNVGIDFQGRLMRFTNEHGSQGRGQGSQVLGQVQDILLSVPRSKYINGPFPESAHQDRHSFQFNACSALLGGEVTVFSFSQEAVQRPDLLALLGRVRVKHPHDNPANFDLMYGEVKVTLLGGDVLKGCCDTFYGNWRNPLTNESLKKRFRNNAMEGLIEALEGLDRLEDCCPLLLSSLPACSWGVFSFGFVYSK
;
A
#
# COMPACT_ATOMS: atom_id res chain seq x y z
N MET A 1 2.77 -7.53 -9.11
CA MET A 1 2.04 -7.78 -7.84
C MET A 1 2.96 -8.40 -6.80
N VAL A 2 3.54 -9.59 -7.04
CA VAL A 2 4.49 -10.24 -6.11
C VAL A 2 5.63 -9.31 -5.68
N LEU A 3 6.35 -8.71 -6.64
CA LEU A 3 7.43 -7.76 -6.36
C LEU A 3 6.99 -6.63 -5.43
N ASP A 4 5.86 -5.98 -5.75
CA ASP A 4 5.31 -4.88 -4.97
C ASP A 4 4.98 -5.30 -3.54
N SER A 5 4.30 -6.42 -3.37
CA SER A 5 3.87 -6.93 -2.07
C SER A 5 5.05 -7.33 -1.18
N ILE A 6 6.12 -7.92 -1.76
CA ILE A 6 7.34 -8.21 -1.01
C ILE A 6 8.03 -6.92 -0.56
N GLY A 7 8.14 -5.93 -1.45
CA GLY A 7 8.75 -4.64 -1.11
C GLY A 7 7.99 -3.95 0.02
N VAL A 8 6.66 -3.83 -0.12
CA VAL A 8 5.80 -3.25 0.93
C VAL A 8 5.89 -4.04 2.23
N GLY A 9 5.93 -5.37 2.17
CA GLY A 9 6.15 -6.21 3.35
C GLY A 9 7.48 -5.86 4.04
N LEU A 10 8.59 -5.88 3.31
CA LEU A 10 9.90 -5.55 3.89
C LEU A 10 9.91 -4.18 4.59
N LEU A 11 9.34 -3.15 3.96
CA LEU A 11 9.14 -1.85 4.61
C LEU A 11 8.25 -1.95 5.85
N GLY A 12 7.12 -2.66 5.74
CA GLY A 12 6.15 -2.87 6.81
C GLY A 12 6.70 -3.59 8.04
N SER A 13 7.82 -4.33 7.91
CA SER A 13 8.49 -4.98 9.06
C SER A 13 9.10 -3.99 10.05
N THR A 14 9.28 -2.74 9.63
CA THR A 14 9.80 -1.65 10.47
C THR A 14 8.72 -1.02 11.35
N THR A 15 7.45 -1.39 11.16
CA THR A 15 6.33 -0.78 11.87
C THR A 15 6.15 -1.35 13.28
N GLN A 16 5.66 -0.52 14.20
CA GLN A 16 5.35 -0.93 15.58
C GLN A 16 4.29 -2.04 15.61
N VAL A 17 3.27 -1.99 14.75
CA VAL A 17 2.22 -3.01 14.69
C VAL A 17 2.79 -4.39 14.31
N PHE A 18 3.77 -4.43 13.41
CA PHE A 18 4.46 -5.68 13.10
C PHE A 18 5.31 -6.17 14.28
N GLN A 19 5.97 -5.28 15.03
CA GLN A 19 6.71 -5.67 16.24
C GLN A 19 5.80 -6.26 17.33
N LEU A 20 4.60 -5.70 17.51
CA LEU A 20 3.59 -6.27 18.41
C LEU A 20 3.11 -7.64 17.91
N ALA A 21 2.81 -7.77 16.61
CA ALA A 21 2.45 -9.07 16.02
C ALA A 21 3.56 -10.11 16.22
N LEU A 22 4.82 -9.73 16.01
CA LEU A 22 5.99 -10.57 16.26
C LEU A 22 6.04 -11.05 17.72
N GLN A 23 5.86 -10.16 18.70
CA GLN A 23 5.84 -10.50 20.13
C GLN A 23 4.77 -11.57 20.45
N HIS A 24 3.60 -11.47 19.84
CA HIS A 24 2.54 -12.47 19.99
C HIS A 24 2.81 -13.78 19.24
N CYS A 25 3.58 -13.73 18.15
CA CYS A 25 3.88 -14.89 17.29
C CYS A 25 5.14 -15.68 17.71
N GLN A 26 5.90 -15.24 18.72
CA GLN A 26 7.23 -15.77 19.11
C GLN A 26 7.29 -17.28 19.40
N ILE A 27 6.16 -17.98 19.40
CA ILE A 27 6.04 -19.40 19.76
C ILE A 27 6.00 -20.30 18.51
N ASN A 28 5.73 -19.79 17.30
CA ASN A 28 5.54 -20.66 16.13
C ASN A 28 5.79 -19.95 14.78
N ILE A 29 6.65 -20.53 13.93
CA ILE A 29 6.93 -20.05 12.56
C ILE A 29 5.66 -19.99 11.69
N VAL A 30 4.73 -20.92 11.88
CA VAL A 30 3.43 -20.93 11.18
C VAL A 30 2.58 -19.74 11.65
N CYS A 31 2.62 -19.40 12.94
CA CYS A 31 1.91 -18.23 13.46
C CYS A 31 2.51 -16.93 12.90
N LEU A 32 3.85 -16.83 12.89
CA LEU A 32 4.55 -15.70 12.28
C LEU A 32 4.21 -15.51 10.80
N LEU A 33 4.16 -16.61 10.04
CA LEU A 33 3.89 -16.54 8.60
C LEU A 33 2.39 -16.31 8.30
N CYS A 34 1.47 -16.84 9.13
CA CYS A 34 0.02 -16.67 8.94
C CYS A 34 -0.52 -15.34 9.47
N VAL A 35 0.08 -14.76 10.51
CA VAL A 35 -0.39 -13.52 11.16
C VAL A 35 0.58 -12.38 10.91
N GLY A 36 1.88 -12.62 11.09
CA GLY A 36 2.91 -11.60 10.92
C GLY A 36 3.04 -11.11 9.48
N CYS A 37 3.13 -12.00 8.48
CA CYS A 37 3.29 -11.59 7.08
C CYS A 37 2.10 -10.79 6.51
N PRO A 38 0.82 -11.15 6.79
CA PRO A 38 -0.30 -10.30 6.40
C PRO A 38 -0.30 -8.94 7.10
N VAL A 39 -0.01 -8.90 8.40
CA VAL A 39 0.13 -7.63 9.16
C VAL A 39 1.23 -6.78 8.55
N GLN A 40 2.37 -7.39 8.21
CA GLN A 40 3.50 -6.73 7.58
C GLN A 40 3.13 -6.12 6.22
N ALA A 41 2.43 -6.88 5.37
CA ALA A 41 2.04 -6.44 4.03
C ALA A 41 1.04 -5.26 4.06
N HIS A 42 0.21 -5.17 5.10
CA HIS A 42 -0.87 -4.17 5.17
C HIS A 42 -0.67 -3.11 6.28
N SER A 43 0.39 -3.19 7.09
CA SER A 43 0.65 -2.26 8.21
C SER A 43 0.70 -0.80 7.80
N MET A 44 1.01 -0.55 6.52
CA MET A 44 1.16 0.78 5.95
C MET A 44 0.02 1.21 5.03
N ASN A 45 -0.96 0.35 4.76
CA ASN A 45 -1.97 0.55 3.71
C ASN A 45 -1.32 0.96 2.37
N PHE A 46 -0.19 0.32 2.04
CA PHE A 46 0.64 0.65 0.89
C PHE A 46 0.73 -0.50 -0.12
N ASP A 47 0.06 -1.61 0.17
CA ASP A 47 -0.08 -2.76 -0.73
C ASP A 47 -1.08 -2.48 -1.85
N ASN A 48 -1.15 -3.39 -2.81
CA ASN A 48 -1.95 -3.21 -4.01
C ASN A 48 -3.46 -3.27 -3.76
N THR A 49 -4.21 -2.58 -4.61
CA THR A 49 -5.68 -2.54 -4.59
C THR A 49 -6.24 -3.09 -5.89
N TRP A 50 -7.41 -3.72 -5.84
CA TRP A 50 -8.11 -4.35 -6.97
C TRP A 50 -9.54 -3.80 -7.12
N HIS A 51 -10.20 -4.12 -8.24
CA HIS A 51 -11.63 -3.88 -8.46
C HIS A 51 -12.42 -5.19 -8.72
N PRO A 52 -13.46 -5.54 -7.94
CA PRO A 52 -14.02 -4.77 -6.81
C PRO A 52 -13.04 -4.60 -5.64
N ALA A 53 -13.30 -3.59 -4.79
CA ALA A 53 -12.34 -3.07 -3.81
C ALA A 53 -11.85 -4.13 -2.79
N ILE A 54 -10.58 -4.54 -2.93
CA ILE A 54 -9.87 -5.44 -2.01
C ILE A 54 -8.35 -5.22 -2.13
N HIS A 55 -7.59 -5.64 -1.12
CA HIS A 55 -6.12 -5.77 -1.17
C HIS A 55 -5.75 -7.25 -1.33
N PRO A 56 -5.59 -7.76 -2.56
CA PRO A 56 -5.70 -9.20 -2.80
C PRO A 56 -4.38 -9.97 -2.58
N SER A 57 -3.23 -9.29 -2.65
CA SER A 57 -1.94 -9.97 -2.72
C SER A 57 -1.36 -10.34 -1.37
N GLY A 58 -1.52 -9.48 -0.34
CA GLY A 58 -0.91 -9.71 0.97
C GLY A 58 -1.33 -11.05 1.59
N VAL A 59 -2.62 -11.39 1.46
CA VAL A 59 -3.19 -12.64 2.00
C VAL A 59 -2.70 -13.87 1.23
N VAL A 60 -2.77 -13.85 -0.10
CA VAL A 60 -2.38 -14.99 -0.95
C VAL A 60 -0.88 -15.22 -0.88
N LEU A 61 -0.08 -14.15 -0.98
CA LEU A 61 1.37 -14.24 -0.91
C LEU A 61 1.81 -14.83 0.42
N SER A 62 1.26 -14.34 1.53
CA SER A 62 1.60 -14.86 2.86
C SER A 62 1.28 -16.35 2.99
N ALA A 63 0.11 -16.80 2.54
CA ALA A 63 -0.25 -18.21 2.57
C ALA A 63 0.72 -19.08 1.75
N LEU A 64 1.12 -18.63 0.56
CA LEU A 64 2.07 -19.37 -0.28
C LEU A 64 3.48 -19.39 0.31
N LEU A 65 3.90 -18.29 0.96
CA LEU A 65 5.15 -18.24 1.72
C LEU A 65 5.16 -19.28 2.84
N VAL A 66 4.06 -19.38 3.61
CA VAL A 66 3.90 -20.40 4.67
C VAL A 66 4.05 -21.80 4.09
N VAL A 67 3.24 -22.11 3.07
CA VAL A 67 3.16 -23.45 2.48
C VAL A 67 4.50 -23.87 1.90
N SER A 68 5.17 -22.98 1.17
CA SER A 68 6.47 -23.27 0.58
C SER A 68 7.55 -23.57 1.62
N ASN A 69 7.46 -22.97 2.82
CA ASN A 69 8.44 -23.16 3.90
C ASN A 69 8.19 -24.43 4.73
N ILE A 70 6.93 -24.86 4.88
CA ILE A 70 6.58 -26.06 5.67
C ILE A 70 6.65 -27.36 4.86
N LEU A 71 6.68 -27.27 3.52
CA LEU A 71 6.77 -28.44 2.65
C LEU A 71 8.19 -29.04 2.66
N PRO A 72 8.32 -30.38 2.65
CA PRO A 72 9.63 -31.03 2.57
C PRO A 72 10.30 -30.73 1.23
N ASN A 73 11.64 -30.78 1.19
CA ASN A 73 12.44 -30.37 0.02
C ASN A 73 11.99 -30.98 -1.31
N ASN A 74 11.56 -32.25 -1.31
CA ASN A 74 11.09 -32.96 -2.50
C ASN A 74 9.65 -32.59 -2.94
N ARG A 75 8.96 -31.73 -2.21
CA ARG A 75 7.61 -31.22 -2.49
C ARG A 75 7.53 -29.71 -2.51
N ARG A 76 8.67 -29.01 -2.45
CA ARG A 76 8.68 -27.55 -2.53
C ARG A 76 8.17 -27.10 -3.91
N PRO A 77 7.36 -26.05 -3.97
CA PRO A 77 6.83 -25.56 -5.23
C PRO A 77 7.95 -24.92 -6.06
N SER A 78 7.90 -25.18 -7.37
CA SER A 78 8.66 -24.40 -8.33
C SER A 78 8.11 -22.98 -8.45
N GLY A 79 8.88 -22.12 -9.10
CA GLY A 79 8.46 -20.79 -9.55
C GLY A 79 7.10 -20.75 -10.22
N ARG A 80 6.85 -21.73 -11.09
CA ARG A 80 5.61 -21.84 -11.85
C ARG A 80 4.46 -22.30 -11.00
N ASP A 81 4.68 -23.26 -10.10
CA ASP A 81 3.65 -23.72 -9.15
C ASP A 81 3.23 -22.59 -8.22
N PHE A 82 4.21 -21.82 -7.74
CA PHE A 82 3.97 -20.65 -6.92
C PHE A 82 3.16 -19.59 -7.68
N LEU A 83 3.58 -19.23 -8.89
CA LEU A 83 2.86 -18.25 -9.72
C LEU A 83 1.45 -18.72 -10.08
N LEU A 84 1.27 -20.01 -10.37
CA LEU A 84 -0.04 -20.59 -10.64
C LEU A 84 -0.95 -20.46 -9.42
N ALA A 85 -0.49 -20.93 -8.26
CA ALA A 85 -1.26 -20.86 -7.02
C ALA A 85 -1.58 -19.41 -6.62
N PHE A 86 -0.64 -18.48 -6.85
CA PHE A 86 -0.86 -17.06 -6.63
C PHE A 86 -1.98 -16.53 -7.53
N ASN A 87 -1.91 -16.77 -8.84
CA ASN A 87 -2.94 -16.31 -9.77
C ASN A 87 -4.32 -16.93 -9.48
N VAL A 88 -4.37 -18.20 -9.08
CA VAL A 88 -5.63 -18.86 -8.67
C VAL A 88 -6.25 -18.17 -7.44
N GLY A 89 -5.44 -17.87 -6.41
CA GLY A 89 -5.92 -17.19 -5.22
C GLY A 89 -6.44 -15.76 -5.49
N ILE A 90 -5.82 -15.05 -6.44
CA ILE A 90 -6.24 -13.73 -6.88
C ILE A 90 -7.56 -13.81 -7.69
N ASP A 91 -7.66 -14.71 -8.66
CA ASP A 91 -8.86 -14.90 -9.49
C ASP A 91 -10.06 -15.31 -8.64
N PHE A 92 -9.85 -16.23 -7.68
CA PHE A 92 -10.89 -16.64 -6.75
C PHE A 92 -11.47 -15.47 -5.95
N GLN A 93 -10.61 -14.60 -5.38
CA GLN A 93 -11.04 -13.39 -4.68
C GLN A 93 -11.82 -12.45 -5.61
N GLY A 94 -11.32 -12.20 -6.82
CA GLY A 94 -11.99 -11.33 -7.79
C GLY A 94 -13.39 -11.84 -8.17
N ARG A 95 -13.55 -13.14 -8.39
CA ARG A 95 -14.84 -13.77 -8.70
C ARG A 95 -15.81 -13.71 -7.52
N LEU A 96 -15.32 -13.98 -6.30
CA LEU A 96 -16.13 -13.90 -5.10
C LEU A 96 -16.67 -12.48 -4.88
N MET A 97 -15.82 -11.47 -5.11
CA MET A 97 -16.18 -10.06 -4.96
C MET A 97 -17.14 -9.55 -6.04
N ARG A 98 -17.24 -10.20 -7.20
CA ARG A 98 -18.22 -9.84 -8.25
C ARG A 98 -19.65 -10.21 -7.90
N PHE A 99 -19.86 -11.04 -6.88
CA PHE A 99 -21.19 -11.31 -6.37
C PHE A 99 -21.78 -10.13 -5.56
N THR A 100 -21.07 -8.99 -5.43
CA THR A 100 -21.44 -7.92 -4.48
C THR A 100 -21.50 -6.45 -4.99
N ASN A 101 -21.66 -6.17 -6.32
CA ASN A 101 -22.23 -4.93 -6.94
C ASN A 101 -21.40 -4.16 -8.01
N GLU A 102 -22.16 -3.44 -8.87
CA GLU A 102 -21.84 -2.81 -10.17
C GLU A 102 -21.73 -1.25 -10.17
N HIS A 103 -21.09 -0.71 -11.23
CA HIS A 103 -21.37 0.53 -12.04
C HIS A 103 -20.72 1.93 -11.82
N GLY A 104 -19.86 2.32 -12.80
CA GLY A 104 -19.84 3.50 -13.74
C GLY A 104 -19.64 5.00 -13.29
N SER A 105 -18.84 5.93 -13.86
CA SER A 105 -17.63 6.02 -14.75
C SER A 105 -17.32 7.51 -15.12
N GLN A 106 -16.04 7.93 -15.06
CA GLN A 106 -15.24 8.90 -15.90
C GLN A 106 -15.41 10.47 -15.94
N GLY A 107 -14.27 11.22 -15.88
CA GLY A 107 -14.03 12.48 -16.66
C GLY A 107 -12.91 13.52 -16.26
N ARG A 108 -11.75 13.54 -16.98
CA ARG A 108 -10.39 14.22 -16.83
C ARG A 108 -10.23 15.77 -16.73
N GLY A 109 -9.18 16.27 -16.00
CA GLY A 109 -8.44 17.53 -16.34
C GLY A 109 -7.37 18.13 -15.36
N GLN A 110 -6.13 18.42 -15.82
CA GLN A 110 -4.91 18.83 -15.05
C GLN A 110 -4.61 20.35 -14.92
N GLY A 111 -3.82 20.76 -13.90
CA GLY A 111 -3.18 22.11 -13.76
C GLY A 111 -2.22 22.25 -12.54
N SER A 112 -1.21 23.15 -12.61
CA SER A 112 -0.01 23.30 -11.75
C SER A 112 0.00 24.54 -10.82
N GLN A 113 0.92 24.57 -9.84
CA GLN A 113 1.00 25.30 -8.54
C GLN A 113 1.54 26.76 -8.53
N VAL A 114 1.12 27.51 -7.48
CA VAL A 114 1.93 28.52 -6.72
C VAL A 114 1.50 28.51 -5.24
N LEU A 115 2.44 28.52 -4.29
CA LEU A 115 2.20 28.51 -2.83
C LEU A 115 2.82 29.73 -2.13
N GLY A 116 2.05 30.33 -1.23
CA GLY A 116 2.40 31.53 -0.45
C GLY A 116 1.19 32.45 -0.18
N GLN A 117 0.09 32.26 -0.89
CA GLN A 117 -1.09 33.12 -0.81
C GLN A 117 -2.38 32.37 -0.46
N VAL A 118 -2.36 31.14 0.08
CA VAL A 118 -3.61 30.34 0.17
C VAL A 118 -4.58 30.85 1.22
N GLN A 119 -5.77 31.28 0.82
CA GLN A 119 -6.87 31.68 1.70
C GLN A 119 -7.74 30.48 2.11
N ASP A 120 -8.13 29.64 1.15
CA ASP A 120 -9.04 28.50 1.38
C ASP A 120 -8.79 27.38 0.39
N ILE A 121 -9.01 26.13 0.81
CA ILE A 121 -8.93 24.93 -0.02
C ILE A 121 -10.26 24.20 0.03
N LEU A 122 -10.86 23.96 -1.13
CA LEU A 122 -12.04 23.11 -1.27
C LEU A 122 -11.66 21.81 -1.97
N LEU A 123 -11.89 20.69 -1.29
CA LEU A 123 -11.74 19.34 -1.83
C LEU A 123 -13.11 18.79 -2.24
N SER A 124 -13.22 18.34 -3.48
CA SER A 124 -14.38 17.59 -3.99
C SER A 124 -13.98 16.13 -4.13
N VAL A 125 -14.48 15.29 -3.24
CA VAL A 125 -14.08 13.87 -3.12
C VAL A 125 -15.32 13.01 -2.87
N PRO A 126 -15.29 11.70 -3.20
CA PRO A 126 -16.42 10.83 -2.95
C PRO A 126 -16.75 10.77 -1.45
N ARG A 127 -18.03 10.53 -1.15
CA ARG A 127 -18.46 10.37 0.24
C ARG A 127 -17.93 9.05 0.80
N SER A 128 -16.98 9.12 1.73
CA SER A 128 -16.44 7.95 2.42
C SER A 128 -16.85 7.95 3.90
N LYS A 129 -17.14 6.76 4.44
CA LYS A 129 -17.49 6.58 5.87
C LYS A 129 -16.29 6.72 6.81
N TYR A 130 -15.07 6.50 6.32
CA TYR A 130 -13.87 6.34 7.15
C TYR A 130 -12.71 7.27 6.78
N ILE A 131 -12.86 8.06 5.70
CA ILE A 131 -11.81 8.95 5.17
C ILE A 131 -12.27 10.41 5.29
N ASN A 132 -12.41 10.90 6.53
CA ASN A 132 -12.73 12.30 6.81
C ASN A 132 -12.22 12.70 8.21
N GLY A 133 -10.94 13.04 8.29
CA GLY A 133 -10.27 13.48 9.53
C GLY A 133 -9.54 14.80 9.29
N PRO A 134 -10.12 15.96 9.69
CA PRO A 134 -9.52 17.26 9.44
C PRO A 134 -8.23 17.50 10.25
N PHE A 135 -8.11 16.88 11.42
CA PHE A 135 -6.92 16.89 12.28
C PHE A 135 -6.67 15.46 12.76
N PRO A 136 -5.85 14.68 12.05
CA PRO A 136 -5.59 13.32 12.47
C PRO A 136 -4.62 13.33 13.67
N GLU A 137 -4.89 12.51 14.67
CA GLU A 137 -4.10 12.46 15.91
C GLU A 137 -3.03 11.37 15.87
N SER A 138 -2.99 10.56 14.80
CA SER A 138 -2.06 9.45 14.62
C SER A 138 -1.78 9.15 13.15
N ALA A 139 -0.59 8.58 12.87
CA ALA A 139 -0.16 8.19 11.53
C ALA A 139 -1.16 7.26 10.80
N HIS A 140 -1.92 6.43 11.52
CA HIS A 140 -2.97 5.59 10.94
C HIS A 140 -4.17 6.40 10.44
N GLN A 141 -4.54 7.46 11.16
CA GLN A 141 -5.61 8.37 10.76
C GLN A 141 -5.16 9.32 9.64
N ASP A 142 -3.88 9.74 9.63
CA ASP A 142 -3.29 10.58 8.57
C ASP A 142 -3.38 9.94 7.18
N ARG A 143 -3.10 8.63 7.09
CA ARG A 143 -3.20 7.85 5.84
C ARG A 143 -4.61 7.79 5.28
N HIS A 144 -5.62 7.97 6.14
CA HIS A 144 -7.04 7.97 5.78
C HIS A 144 -7.63 9.38 5.83
N SER A 145 -6.85 10.43 5.55
CA SER A 145 -7.33 11.81 5.48
C SER A 145 -7.11 12.41 4.09
N PHE A 146 -8.21 12.79 3.42
CA PHE A 146 -8.13 13.55 2.16
C PHE A 146 -7.45 14.90 2.37
N GLN A 147 -7.77 15.55 3.49
CA GLN A 147 -7.24 16.85 3.88
C GLN A 147 -5.72 16.79 4.06
N PHE A 148 -5.25 15.80 4.82
CA PHE A 148 -3.82 15.61 5.07
C PHE A 148 -3.03 15.39 3.78
N ASN A 149 -3.48 14.45 2.94
CA ASN A 149 -2.80 14.14 1.70
C ASN A 149 -2.75 15.34 0.75
N ALA A 150 -3.84 16.12 0.66
CA ALA A 150 -3.88 17.33 -0.16
C ALA A 150 -2.92 18.41 0.36
N CYS A 151 -2.94 18.70 1.66
CA CYS A 151 -2.05 19.70 2.25
C CYS A 151 -0.57 19.31 2.18
N SER A 152 -0.25 18.04 2.44
CA SER A 152 1.10 17.50 2.31
C SER A 152 1.62 17.59 0.87
N ALA A 153 0.78 17.24 -0.12
CA ALA A 153 1.14 17.38 -1.54
C ALA A 153 1.34 18.84 -1.95
N LEU A 154 0.50 19.76 -1.45
CA LEU A 154 0.68 21.18 -1.70
C LEU A 154 2.02 21.63 -1.13
N LEU A 155 2.26 21.47 0.17
CA LEU A 155 3.48 21.98 0.83
C LEU A 155 4.77 21.32 0.35
N GLY A 156 4.74 20.01 0.11
CA GLY A 156 5.93 19.23 -0.25
C GLY A 156 6.16 19.06 -1.74
N GLY A 157 5.16 19.32 -2.59
CA GLY A 157 5.18 18.96 -4.01
C GLY A 157 5.07 17.45 -4.28
N GLU A 158 5.27 16.63 -3.25
CA GLU A 158 5.16 15.18 -3.27
C GLU A 158 4.63 14.65 -1.93
N VAL A 159 4.11 13.42 -1.94
CA VAL A 159 3.72 12.67 -0.74
C VAL A 159 4.52 11.38 -0.74
N THR A 160 5.32 11.17 0.32
CA THR A 160 6.20 10.00 0.47
C THR A 160 5.91 9.29 1.79
N VAL A 161 6.60 8.18 2.05
CA VAL A 161 6.50 7.46 3.33
C VAL A 161 6.83 8.39 4.52
N PHE A 162 7.80 9.28 4.35
CA PHE A 162 8.21 10.23 5.38
C PHE A 162 7.16 11.30 5.67
N SER A 163 6.23 11.57 4.73
CA SER A 163 5.13 12.50 4.96
C SER A 163 4.22 12.07 6.11
N PHE A 164 4.23 10.79 6.50
CA PHE A 164 3.42 10.24 7.59
C PHE A 164 4.23 9.99 8.88
N SER A 165 5.45 10.53 9.00
CA SER A 165 6.21 10.47 10.25
C SER A 165 5.57 11.36 11.31
N GLN A 166 5.82 11.06 12.59
CA GLN A 166 5.27 11.84 13.70
C GLN A 166 5.71 13.32 13.64
N GLU A 167 6.93 13.57 13.17
CA GLU A 167 7.47 14.91 13.00
C GLU A 167 6.81 15.63 11.81
N ALA A 168 6.59 14.92 10.70
CA ALA A 168 5.99 15.48 9.50
C ALA A 168 4.53 15.89 9.71
N VAL A 169 3.76 15.08 10.44
CA VAL A 169 2.33 15.32 10.68
C VAL A 169 2.09 16.49 11.65
N GLN A 170 3.07 16.81 12.51
CA GLN A 170 2.99 17.89 13.50
C GLN A 170 3.58 19.22 12.99
N ARG A 171 3.95 19.31 11.72
CA ARG A 171 4.51 20.54 11.16
C ARG A 171 3.53 21.72 11.28
N PRO A 172 3.94 22.88 11.83
CA PRO A 172 3.03 24.01 12.04
C PRO A 172 2.39 24.57 10.76
N ASP A 173 3.14 24.58 9.65
CA ASP A 173 2.64 25.03 8.34
C ASP A 173 1.58 24.10 7.76
N LEU A 174 1.73 22.79 7.96
CA LEU A 174 0.75 21.76 7.61
C LEU A 174 -0.55 21.91 8.41
N LEU A 175 -0.45 22.03 9.73
CA LEU A 175 -1.61 22.22 10.61
C LEU A 175 -2.36 23.53 10.28
N ALA A 176 -1.63 24.60 9.98
CA ALA A 176 -2.23 25.87 9.55
C ALA A 176 -2.97 25.75 8.21
N LEU A 177 -2.46 24.94 7.27
CA LEU A 177 -3.09 24.71 5.98
C LEU A 177 -4.33 23.81 6.10
N LEU A 178 -4.26 22.77 6.94
CA LEU A 178 -5.39 21.90 7.27
C LEU A 178 -6.60 22.68 7.81
N GLY A 179 -6.37 23.69 8.65
CA GLY A 179 -7.42 24.57 9.15
C GLY A 179 -8.14 25.40 8.08
N ARG A 180 -7.65 25.42 6.84
CA ARG A 180 -8.25 26.11 5.68
C ARG A 180 -8.95 25.16 4.71
N VAL A 181 -9.03 23.87 5.02
CA VAL A 181 -9.61 22.86 4.13
C VAL A 181 -11.08 22.66 4.43
N ARG A 182 -11.90 22.73 3.38
CA ARG A 182 -13.29 22.29 3.35
C ARG A 182 -13.45 21.12 2.41
N VAL A 183 -14.33 20.18 2.77
CA VAL A 183 -14.63 19.00 1.96
C VAL A 183 -16.08 19.06 1.52
N LYS A 184 -16.32 18.84 0.22
CA LYS A 184 -17.65 18.58 -0.33
C LYS A 184 -17.70 17.22 -0.99
N HIS A 185 -18.90 16.66 -1.07
CA HIS A 185 -19.17 15.37 -1.69
C HIS A 185 -20.17 15.54 -2.83
N PRO A 186 -19.69 15.72 -4.07
CA PRO A 186 -20.54 15.82 -5.25
C PRO A 186 -21.42 14.56 -5.41
N HIS A 187 -22.66 14.73 -5.85
CA HIS A 187 -23.61 13.62 -6.03
C HIS A 187 -23.19 12.66 -7.16
N ASP A 188 -22.44 13.17 -8.13
CA ASP A 188 -21.86 12.49 -9.28
C ASP A 188 -20.50 11.81 -8.99
N ASN A 189 -20.00 11.87 -7.74
CA ASN A 189 -18.74 11.26 -7.34
C ASN A 189 -18.96 10.05 -6.40
N PRO A 190 -19.29 8.86 -6.93
CA PRO A 190 -19.52 7.67 -6.13
C PRO A 190 -18.21 7.17 -5.49
N ALA A 191 -18.30 6.56 -4.31
CA ALA A 191 -17.17 5.93 -3.63
C ALA A 191 -16.78 4.60 -4.28
N ASN A 192 -16.20 4.67 -5.47
CA ASN A 192 -15.80 3.52 -6.27
C ASN A 192 -14.48 3.83 -7.01
N PHE A 193 -13.45 3.01 -6.79
CA PHE A 193 -12.11 3.24 -7.34
C PHE A 193 -12.02 3.31 -8.87
N ASP A 194 -12.98 2.75 -9.59
CA ASP A 194 -13.01 2.80 -11.05
C ASP A 194 -13.59 4.12 -11.59
N LEU A 195 -14.29 4.88 -10.74
CA LEU A 195 -15.21 5.93 -11.17
C LEU A 195 -14.93 7.26 -10.47
N MET A 196 -14.54 7.19 -9.20
CA MET A 196 -14.31 8.34 -8.35
C MET A 196 -13.21 9.24 -8.91
N TYR A 197 -13.31 10.52 -8.56
CA TYR A 197 -12.30 11.54 -8.87
C TYR A 197 -11.98 12.37 -7.62
N GLY A 198 -10.85 13.07 -7.66
CA GLY A 198 -10.50 14.10 -6.70
C GLY A 198 -10.34 15.44 -7.40
N GLU A 199 -11.08 16.46 -6.95
CA GLU A 199 -10.89 17.85 -7.39
C GLU A 199 -10.42 18.70 -6.23
N VAL A 200 -9.46 19.58 -6.48
CA VAL A 200 -8.95 20.57 -5.53
C VAL A 200 -9.14 21.96 -6.12
N LYS A 201 -9.76 22.85 -5.34
CA LYS A 201 -9.84 24.28 -5.64
C LYS A 201 -9.12 25.04 -4.53
N VAL A 202 -8.11 25.82 -4.89
CA VAL A 202 -7.34 26.66 -3.96
C VAL A 202 -7.67 28.12 -4.27
N THR A 203 -8.17 28.84 -3.28
CA THR A 203 -8.41 30.30 -3.37
C THR A 203 -7.24 31.00 -2.72
N LEU A 204 -6.65 31.99 -3.40
CA LEU A 204 -5.55 32.79 -2.89
C LEU A 204 -6.06 34.08 -2.22
N LEU A 205 -5.24 34.72 -1.38
CA LEU A 205 -5.53 35.93 -0.62
C LEU A 205 -5.85 37.13 -1.54
N GLY A 206 -5.30 37.13 -2.76
CA GLY A 206 -5.63 38.11 -3.80
C GLY A 206 -6.98 37.87 -4.49
N GLY A 207 -7.69 36.79 -4.14
CA GLY A 207 -8.97 36.40 -4.75
C GLY A 207 -8.83 35.43 -5.93
N ASP A 208 -7.61 35.20 -6.44
CA ASP A 208 -7.35 34.25 -7.51
C ASP A 208 -7.72 32.82 -7.11
N VAL A 209 -8.17 32.03 -8.10
CA VAL A 209 -8.62 30.66 -7.88
C VAL A 209 -7.86 29.70 -8.79
N LEU A 210 -7.15 28.77 -8.17
CA LEU A 210 -6.50 27.64 -8.84
C LEU A 210 -7.38 26.40 -8.71
N LYS A 211 -7.44 25.59 -9.77
CA LYS A 211 -8.20 24.34 -9.79
C LYS A 211 -7.38 23.22 -10.43
N GLY A 212 -7.52 22.02 -9.89
CA GLY A 212 -7.02 20.79 -10.51
C GLY A 212 -8.00 19.64 -10.26
N CYS A 213 -8.18 18.79 -11.27
CA CYS A 213 -8.97 17.57 -11.18
C CYS A 213 -8.11 16.35 -11.52
N CYS A 214 -8.38 15.23 -10.85
CA CYS A 214 -7.72 13.96 -11.11
C CYS A 214 -8.73 12.82 -11.06
N ASP A 215 -9.02 12.29 -12.24
CA ASP A 215 -9.94 11.17 -12.47
C ASP A 215 -9.19 9.84 -12.57
N THR A 216 -7.88 9.90 -12.82
CA THR A 216 -7.00 8.75 -12.90
C THR A 216 -5.58 9.19 -12.59
N PHE A 217 -5.06 8.75 -11.44
CA PHE A 217 -3.68 9.00 -11.03
C PHE A 217 -2.72 7.93 -11.58
N TYR A 218 -1.44 8.28 -11.68
CA TYR A 218 -0.38 7.33 -12.08
C TYR A 218 -0.22 6.24 -11.02
N GLY A 219 -0.36 4.98 -11.43
CA GLY A 219 -0.45 3.80 -10.58
C GLY A 219 -1.85 3.19 -10.50
N ASN A 220 -2.90 3.91 -10.92
CA ASN A 220 -4.23 3.30 -11.12
C ASN A 220 -4.18 2.29 -12.29
N TRP A 221 -5.05 1.28 -12.32
CA TRP A 221 -5.11 0.32 -13.44
C TRP A 221 -5.40 0.97 -14.81
N ARG A 222 -6.04 2.14 -14.84
CA ARG A 222 -6.24 2.95 -16.06
C ARG A 222 -5.01 3.77 -16.48
N ASN A 223 -4.00 3.91 -15.61
CA ASN A 223 -2.72 4.57 -15.88
C ASN A 223 -1.59 3.91 -15.06
N PRO A 224 -1.22 2.64 -15.37
CA PRO A 224 -0.40 1.81 -14.50
C PRO A 224 1.04 2.31 -14.41
N LEU A 225 1.72 1.93 -13.31
CA LEU A 225 3.16 2.17 -13.19
C LEU A 225 3.92 1.45 -14.30
N THR A 226 4.95 2.12 -14.84
CA THR A 226 5.96 1.44 -15.66
C THR A 226 6.77 0.45 -14.81
N ASN A 227 7.35 -0.57 -15.45
CA ASN A 227 8.24 -1.52 -14.78
C ASN A 227 9.38 -0.82 -14.04
N GLU A 228 9.97 0.22 -14.65
CA GLU A 228 11.05 1.00 -14.01
C GLU A 228 10.58 1.75 -12.77
N SER A 229 9.38 2.34 -12.81
CA SER A 229 8.81 3.00 -11.62
C SER A 229 8.52 1.98 -10.51
N LEU A 230 8.04 0.78 -10.86
CA LEU A 230 7.78 -0.28 -9.90
C LEU A 230 9.08 -0.80 -9.27
N LYS A 231 10.14 -1.00 -10.06
CA LYS A 231 11.47 -1.38 -9.56
C LYS A 231 12.07 -0.30 -8.67
N LYS A 232 11.95 0.98 -9.06
CA LYS A 232 12.38 2.11 -8.23
C LYS A 232 11.63 2.13 -6.90
N ARG A 233 10.31 1.92 -6.92
CA ARG A 233 9.48 1.77 -5.71
C ARG A 233 9.98 0.61 -4.84
N PHE A 234 10.27 -0.54 -5.44
CA PHE A 234 10.80 -1.70 -4.71
C PHE A 234 12.14 -1.39 -4.03
N ARG A 235 13.10 -0.78 -4.74
CA ARG A 235 14.42 -0.40 -4.17
C ARG A 235 14.30 0.58 -3.01
N ASN A 236 13.30 1.45 -3.03
CA ASN A 236 13.04 2.36 -1.90
C ASN A 236 12.48 1.63 -0.67
N ASN A 237 11.88 0.45 -0.85
CA ASN A 237 11.25 -0.33 0.21
C ASN A 237 12.11 -1.52 0.68
N ALA A 238 13.05 -1.99 -0.14
CA ALA A 238 13.77 -3.25 0.02
C ALA A 238 15.21 -3.20 -0.54
N MET A 239 16.04 -4.18 -0.16
CA MET A 239 17.41 -4.32 -0.65
C MET A 239 17.47 -4.76 -2.13
N GLU A 240 18.48 -4.28 -2.88
CA GLU A 240 18.60 -4.46 -4.34
C GLU A 240 18.60 -5.93 -4.83
N GLY A 241 19.12 -6.87 -4.02
CA GLY A 241 19.38 -8.25 -4.47
C GLY A 241 18.15 -9.12 -4.76
N LEU A 242 16.94 -8.72 -4.36
CA LEU A 242 15.72 -9.52 -4.57
C LEU A 242 15.08 -9.33 -5.95
N ILE A 243 15.39 -8.24 -6.67
CA ILE A 243 14.71 -7.89 -7.92
C ILE A 243 14.96 -8.97 -8.99
N GLU A 244 16.22 -9.32 -9.23
CA GLU A 244 16.59 -10.28 -10.27
C GLU A 244 15.98 -11.66 -10.01
N ALA A 245 16.00 -12.10 -8.75
CA ALA A 245 15.42 -13.36 -8.33
C ALA A 245 13.90 -13.40 -8.57
N LEU A 246 13.21 -12.27 -8.34
CA LEU A 246 11.77 -12.13 -8.58
C LEU A 246 11.40 -11.99 -10.05
N GLU A 247 12.26 -11.37 -10.87
CA GLU A 247 12.08 -11.31 -12.32
C GLU A 247 12.31 -12.67 -12.99
N GLY A 248 13.16 -13.52 -12.39
CA GLY A 248 13.38 -14.90 -12.79
C GLY A 248 12.51 -15.92 -12.06
N LEU A 249 11.47 -15.49 -11.33
CA LEU A 249 10.70 -16.37 -10.45
C LEU A 249 10.16 -17.60 -11.19
N ASP A 250 9.67 -17.45 -12.42
CA ASP A 250 9.13 -18.54 -13.25
C ASP A 250 10.15 -19.60 -13.68
N ARG A 251 11.45 -19.32 -13.50
CA ARG A 251 12.58 -20.20 -13.81
C ARG A 251 13.15 -20.90 -12.58
N LEU A 252 12.68 -20.56 -11.37
CA LEU A 252 13.18 -21.18 -10.15
C LEU A 252 12.62 -22.61 -10.00
N GLU A 253 13.50 -23.57 -9.74
CA GLU A 253 13.12 -24.95 -9.40
C GLU A 253 12.68 -25.08 -7.93
N ASP A 254 13.23 -24.24 -7.04
CA ASP A 254 12.82 -24.10 -5.65
C ASP A 254 12.65 -22.61 -5.30
N CYS A 255 11.43 -22.22 -4.93
CA CYS A 255 11.17 -20.85 -4.49
C CYS A 255 11.68 -20.55 -3.08
N CYS A 256 11.88 -21.56 -2.21
CA CYS A 256 12.10 -21.37 -0.78
C CYS A 256 13.24 -20.39 -0.41
N PRO A 257 14.40 -20.35 -1.10
CA PRO A 257 15.47 -19.39 -0.80
C PRO A 257 15.05 -17.93 -1.00
N LEU A 258 14.24 -17.67 -2.03
CA LEU A 258 13.71 -16.34 -2.32
C LEU A 258 12.73 -15.89 -1.22
N LEU A 259 11.96 -16.83 -0.68
CA LEU A 259 10.94 -16.58 0.34
C LEU A 259 11.57 -16.32 1.73
N LEU A 260 12.68 -16.98 2.05
CA LEU A 260 13.45 -16.73 3.27
C LEU A 260 14.10 -15.33 3.26
N SER A 261 14.54 -14.85 2.08
CA SER A 261 15.10 -13.49 1.92
C SER A 261 14.05 -12.37 2.03
N SER A 262 12.77 -12.71 1.96
CA SER A 262 11.65 -11.76 2.12
C SER A 262 11.18 -11.58 3.57
N LEU A 263 11.75 -12.36 4.50
CA LEU A 263 11.50 -12.25 5.94
C LEU A 263 12.59 -11.41 6.62
N PRO A 264 12.25 -10.52 7.57
CA PRO A 264 13.23 -9.66 8.24
C PRO A 264 14.29 -10.47 9.00
N ALA A 265 15.54 -9.99 8.99
CA ALA A 265 16.69 -10.65 9.63
C ALA A 265 16.49 -10.96 11.13
N CYS A 266 15.67 -10.17 11.83
CA CYS A 266 15.32 -10.39 13.25
C CYS A 266 14.57 -11.73 13.49
N SER A 267 13.95 -12.30 12.46
CA SER A 267 13.31 -13.62 12.49
C SER A 267 14.30 -14.77 12.45
N TRP A 268 15.61 -14.54 12.30
CA TRP A 268 16.59 -15.63 12.25
C TRP A 268 17.20 -15.92 13.62
N GLY A 269 17.38 -14.88 14.45
CA GLY A 269 17.91 -15.02 15.82
C GLY A 269 17.01 -15.80 16.78
N VAL A 270 15.68 -15.74 16.57
CA VAL A 270 14.70 -16.48 17.39
C VAL A 270 14.62 -17.96 16.99
N PHE A 271 14.96 -18.31 15.74
CA PHE A 271 14.80 -19.67 15.20
C PHE A 271 16.13 -20.43 15.06
N SER A 272 17.27 -19.77 15.28
CA SER A 272 18.59 -20.44 15.40
C SER A 272 18.69 -21.45 16.55
N PHE A 273 17.69 -21.53 17.44
CA PHE A 273 17.62 -22.54 18.51
C PHE A 273 16.77 -23.78 18.19
N GLY A 274 16.18 -23.90 16.98
CA GLY A 274 15.24 -24.98 16.65
C GLY A 274 15.71 -26.02 15.63
N PHE A 275 16.84 -25.82 14.95
CA PHE A 275 17.40 -26.79 14.01
C PHE A 275 18.66 -27.45 14.58
N VAL A 276 18.54 -28.03 15.78
CA VAL A 276 19.39 -29.19 16.10
C VAL A 276 18.79 -30.35 15.33
N TYR A 277 19.45 -30.71 14.22
CA TYR A 277 19.29 -32.00 13.57
C TYR A 277 19.31 -33.09 14.64
N SER A 278 18.15 -33.65 14.98
CA SER A 278 18.10 -34.97 15.59
C SER A 278 18.02 -35.97 14.45
N LYS A 279 18.99 -36.88 14.46
CA LYS A 279 19.20 -37.98 13.52
C LYS A 279 17.97 -38.85 13.33
#